data_AF-A0A7C4UB49-F1
#
_entry.id   AF-A0A7C4UB49-F1
#
_cell.length_a   1.000
_cell.length_b   1.000
_cell.length_c   1.000
_cell.angle_alpha   90.00
_cell.angle_beta   90.00
_cell.angle_gamma   90.00
#
_symmetry.space_group_name_H-M   'P 1'
#
loop_
_entity.id
_entity.type
_entity.pdbx_description
1 polymer ?
#
loop_
_entity_poly.entity_id
_entity_poly.type
_entity_poly.pdbx_seq_one_letter_code
_entity_poly.pdbx_strand_id
1 'polypeptide(L)'
;MKSIRSTSFFGWCLVATLAACSSIYGQSRQPAPPKEYDVQIRFRIRAALTQWLDRFDEMNSYLREQRFVRAPRPADEPEDTDADTITGLVPSDSARKLLLHPSVESILLMPRGYKLPAGNDRVKVQMEIIDRHLRERQKVLHDQCVERLTLLGFHESVGYDHRSYTRILGTMPASDVPTLLRDLRTLPSGWLVPQTPIAALPTPLRNSSPIRVIEVLPAPDGMPPLPEPAAAPVGADERHLLKLSPEARALSTEKDATKTVRLEAILARSPDDEDRTWELSIKQAAVGAVIEGRIGAVVTINLRNVQIADLAKIEAISAVRLPRSGEIPRRPNDGAVLPNVLAVTQVDKLHRLGYRGKGVKIAIIDGDFAGYESLVGKQLPAGTQLVDFTAMRNSSILPDPMPSGQAMGQGTQCALAVAITAPEAELLLLRVDPSAAHQVLSIAKMLNEEPVPFALLQLRAQELTRDREALERRRSELLAERKKAMEGLVFEEGETILPEHKKRFEESQARLKKVRQDLEELTKIELELNQRTERFLKQEGQLALV
;
A
#
# COMPACT_ATOMS: atom_id res chain seq x y z
N MET A 1 -58.75 7.60 32.40
CA MET A 1 -57.92 6.77 33.31
C MET A 1 -58.16 5.29 33.03
N LYS A 2 -57.39 4.69 32.12
CA LYS A 2 -57.25 3.23 31.97
C LYS A 2 -55.79 2.98 31.61
N SER A 3 -55.07 2.40 32.56
CA SER A 3 -53.64 2.08 32.49
C SER A 3 -53.47 0.79 31.67
N ILE A 4 -52.80 0.90 30.52
CA ILE A 4 -52.31 -0.24 29.75
C ILE A 4 -50.82 -0.36 30.06
N ARG A 5 -50.46 -1.37 30.85
CA ARG A 5 -49.08 -1.77 31.10
C ARG A 5 -48.58 -2.50 29.84
N SER A 6 -47.71 -1.84 29.09
CA SER A 6 -46.88 -2.46 28.05
C SER A 6 -45.70 -3.14 28.73
N THR A 7 -45.71 -4.46 28.75
CA THR A 7 -44.56 -5.30 29.13
C THR A 7 -43.58 -5.37 27.98
N SER A 8 -42.47 -4.63 28.09
CA SER A 8 -41.32 -4.71 27.21
C SER A 8 -40.63 -6.06 27.35
N PHE A 9 -40.75 -6.89 26.32
CA PHE A 9 -40.00 -8.14 26.16
C PHE A 9 -38.61 -7.78 25.58
N PHE A 10 -37.62 -7.56 26.46
CA PHE A 10 -36.23 -7.34 26.07
C PHE A 10 -35.59 -8.70 25.73
N GLY A 11 -35.78 -9.15 24.49
CA GLY A 11 -35.09 -10.32 23.96
C GLY A 11 -33.65 -9.96 23.59
N TRP A 12 -32.70 -10.41 24.41
CA TRP A 12 -31.27 -10.40 24.08
C TRP A 12 -31.01 -11.40 22.94
N CYS A 13 -30.98 -10.93 21.69
CA CYS A 13 -30.39 -11.66 20.58
C CYS A 13 -28.89 -11.35 20.52
N LEU A 14 -28.10 -12.21 21.16
CA LEU A 14 -26.65 -12.27 21.00
C LEU A 14 -26.34 -12.80 19.59
N VAL A 15 -26.23 -11.91 18.60
CA VAL A 15 -25.72 -12.26 17.26
C VAL A 15 -24.21 -12.39 17.39
N ALA A 16 -23.74 -13.63 17.46
CA ALA A 16 -22.32 -13.96 17.38
C ALA A 16 -21.85 -13.73 15.94
N THR A 17 -21.35 -12.52 15.66
CA THR A 17 -20.66 -12.19 14.42
C THR A 17 -19.32 -12.92 14.42
N LEU A 18 -19.28 -14.13 13.87
CA LEU A 18 -18.03 -14.79 13.47
C LEU A 18 -17.48 -14.05 12.24
N ALA A 19 -16.89 -12.88 12.49
CA ALA A 19 -15.99 -12.24 11.56
C ALA A 19 -14.75 -13.14 11.46
N ALA A 20 -14.76 -14.07 10.51
CA ALA A 20 -13.52 -14.64 10.01
C ALA A 20 -12.75 -13.47 9.38
N CYS A 21 -11.89 -12.83 10.17
CA CYS A 21 -10.81 -11.98 9.70
C CYS A 21 -9.92 -12.82 8.79
N SER A 22 -10.34 -12.97 7.53
CA SER A 22 -9.46 -13.38 6.46
C SER A 22 -8.54 -12.19 6.29
N SER A 23 -7.33 -12.29 6.84
CA SER A 23 -6.33 -11.24 6.69
C SER A 23 -6.13 -10.94 5.20
N ILE A 24 -6.68 -9.82 4.75
CA ILE A 24 -6.54 -9.34 3.37
C ILE A 24 -5.11 -8.85 3.26
N TYR A 25 -4.21 -9.76 2.89
CA TYR A 25 -2.80 -9.46 2.75
C TYR A 25 -2.49 -9.23 1.27
N GLY A 26 -2.27 -7.96 0.91
CA GLY A 26 -1.36 -7.57 -0.18
C GLY A 26 0.11 -7.91 0.12
N GLN A 27 0.36 -8.92 0.96
CA GLN A 27 1.69 -9.42 1.24
C GLN A 27 2.11 -10.36 0.10
N SER A 28 3.40 -10.37 -0.22
CA SER A 28 3.96 -11.50 -0.93
C SER A 28 3.61 -12.77 -0.14
N ARG A 29 2.92 -13.72 -0.78
CA ARG A 29 2.59 -15.00 -0.15
C ARG A 29 3.87 -15.58 0.41
N GLN A 30 3.96 -15.68 1.74
CA GLN A 30 5.05 -16.41 2.34
C GLN A 30 4.89 -17.89 1.95
N PRO A 31 6.00 -18.58 1.62
CA PRO A 31 5.93 -20.02 1.47
C PRO A 31 5.38 -20.61 2.77
N ALA A 32 4.53 -21.63 2.65
CA ALA A 32 4.06 -22.36 3.82
C ALA A 32 5.28 -22.86 4.60
N PRO A 33 5.28 -22.79 5.95
CA PRO A 33 6.40 -23.29 6.72
C PRO A 33 6.63 -24.78 6.39
N PRO A 34 7.88 -25.23 6.31
CA PRO A 34 8.18 -26.63 6.09
C PRO A 34 7.58 -27.50 7.20
N LYS A 35 7.44 -28.81 6.97
CA LYS A 35 6.92 -29.72 8.00
C LYS A 35 7.86 -29.82 9.20
N GLU A 36 9.16 -29.78 8.95
CA GLU A 36 10.23 -29.97 9.93
C GLU A 36 11.39 -29.03 9.65
N TYR A 37 12.11 -28.67 10.70
CA TYR A 37 13.33 -27.87 10.63
C TYR A 37 14.53 -28.64 11.18
N ASP A 38 15.68 -28.44 10.55
CA ASP A 38 16.98 -28.56 11.19
C ASP A 38 17.16 -27.32 12.08
N VAL A 39 17.17 -27.51 13.40
CA VAL A 39 17.27 -26.43 14.39
C VAL A 39 18.62 -26.43 15.08
N GLN A 40 19.20 -25.24 15.22
CA GLN A 40 20.30 -24.98 16.13
C GLN A 40 19.78 -24.07 17.26
N ILE A 41 19.94 -24.52 18.49
CA ILE A 41 19.45 -23.86 19.69
C ILE A 41 20.65 -23.27 20.40
N ARG A 42 20.61 -21.98 20.70
CA ARG A 42 21.55 -21.38 21.64
C ARG A 42 20.90 -21.29 23.01
N PHE A 43 21.62 -21.76 24.02
CA PHE A 43 21.13 -21.77 25.39
C PHE A 43 22.17 -21.17 26.34
N ARG A 44 21.71 -20.73 27.50
CA ARG A 44 22.56 -20.21 28.56
C ARG A 44 22.00 -20.60 29.92
N ILE A 45 22.75 -21.42 30.64
CA ILE A 45 22.44 -21.81 32.01
C ILE A 45 23.30 -20.99 32.96
N ARG A 46 22.67 -20.10 33.74
CA ARG A 46 23.35 -19.29 34.76
C ARG A 46 23.24 -19.97 36.12
N ALA A 47 23.92 -21.09 36.29
CA ALA A 47 23.94 -21.87 37.53
C ALA A 47 25.38 -22.28 37.88
N ALA A 48 25.64 -22.55 39.17
CA ALA A 48 26.91 -23.14 39.59
C ALA A 48 27.08 -24.54 38.98
N LEU A 49 28.31 -25.02 38.81
CA LEU A 49 28.60 -26.30 38.14
C LEU A 49 27.78 -27.49 38.71
N THR A 50 27.59 -27.50 40.03
CA THR A 50 26.79 -28.53 40.73
C THR A 50 25.30 -28.53 40.34
N GLN A 51 24.75 -27.38 39.97
CA GLN A 51 23.35 -27.23 39.54
C GLN A 51 23.22 -27.17 38.01
N TRP A 52 24.34 -27.03 37.29
CA TRP A 52 24.33 -26.88 35.84
C TRP A 52 23.79 -28.14 35.17
N LEU A 53 24.22 -29.32 35.61
CA LEU A 53 23.77 -30.61 35.08
C LEU A 53 22.26 -30.78 35.27
N ASP A 54 21.73 -30.51 36.46
CA ASP A 54 20.29 -30.58 36.74
C ASP A 54 19.49 -29.65 35.81
N ARG A 55 19.95 -28.41 35.62
CA ARG A 55 19.30 -27.44 34.72
C ARG A 55 19.43 -27.80 33.25
N PHE A 56 20.51 -28.45 32.88
CA PHE A 56 20.72 -28.94 31.52
C PHE A 56 19.81 -30.13 31.21
N ASP A 57 19.64 -31.04 32.16
CA ASP A 57 18.72 -32.18 32.06
C ASP A 57 17.25 -31.76 32.07
N GLU A 58 16.90 -30.76 32.89
CA GLU A 58 15.58 -30.10 32.86
C GLU A 58 15.29 -29.54 31.46
N MET A 59 16.23 -28.77 30.91
CA MET A 59 16.12 -28.22 29.56
C MET A 59 15.99 -29.32 28.50
N ASN A 60 16.86 -30.34 28.52
CA ASN A 60 16.79 -31.44 27.56
C ASN A 60 15.48 -32.23 27.65
N SER A 61 14.93 -32.38 28.85
CA SER A 61 13.62 -33.03 29.05
C SER A 61 12.50 -32.19 28.43
N TYR A 62 12.49 -30.87 28.69
CA TYR A 62 11.54 -29.97 28.03
C TYR A 62 11.67 -29.99 26.50
N LEU A 63 12.88 -29.96 25.95
CA LEU A 63 13.08 -30.02 24.50
C LEU A 63 12.50 -31.32 23.92
N ARG A 64 12.71 -32.47 24.57
CA ARG A 64 12.13 -33.76 24.17
C ARG A 64 10.60 -33.75 24.18
N GLU A 65 9.98 -33.12 25.18
CA GLU A 65 8.51 -32.95 25.24
C GLU A 65 7.98 -32.14 24.04
N GLN A 66 8.77 -31.18 23.55
CA GLN A 66 8.47 -30.43 22.32
C GLN A 66 8.86 -31.18 21.03
N ARG A 67 9.12 -32.50 21.11
CA ARG A 67 9.51 -33.37 19.99
C ARG A 67 10.83 -32.96 19.33
N PHE A 68 11.73 -32.33 20.06
CA PHE A 68 13.09 -32.09 19.59
C PHE A 68 13.89 -33.40 19.59
N VAL A 69 14.41 -33.78 18.44
CA VAL A 69 15.28 -34.95 18.26
C VAL A 69 16.71 -34.46 18.05
N ARG A 70 17.53 -34.63 19.09
CA ARG A 70 18.92 -34.18 19.08
C ARG A 70 19.77 -34.95 18.06
N ALA A 71 20.71 -34.27 17.41
CA ALA A 71 21.72 -34.91 16.57
C ALA A 71 22.74 -35.73 17.42
N PRO A 72 23.39 -36.77 16.85
CA PRO A 72 24.42 -37.55 17.54
C PRO A 72 25.58 -36.67 18.00
N ARG A 73 26.12 -36.94 19.19
CA ARG A 73 27.03 -36.04 19.92
C ARG A 73 28.35 -36.73 20.32
N PRO A 74 29.47 -35.98 20.45
CA PRO A 74 30.63 -36.39 21.25
C PRO A 74 30.26 -36.65 22.72
N ALA A 75 30.99 -37.55 23.40
CA ALA A 75 30.64 -38.03 24.75
C ALA A 75 30.88 -37.00 25.88
N ASP A 76 31.70 -35.98 25.62
CA ASP A 76 32.25 -35.00 26.56
C ASP A 76 31.46 -33.68 26.66
N GLU A 77 30.52 -33.43 25.76
CA GLU A 77 29.77 -32.17 25.68
C GLU A 77 28.75 -31.88 26.83
N PRO A 78 28.42 -32.80 27.77
CA PRO A 78 27.75 -32.44 29.03
C PRO A 78 28.69 -31.78 30.06
N GLU A 79 30.00 -31.98 29.94
CA GLU A 79 30.98 -31.44 30.89
C GLU A 79 31.60 -30.13 30.38
N ASP A 80 31.48 -29.86 29.08
CA ASP A 80 31.91 -28.61 28.46
C ASP A 80 30.94 -27.46 28.77
N THR A 81 31.31 -26.61 29.73
CA THR A 81 30.55 -25.41 30.09
C THR A 81 30.58 -24.32 29.01
N ASP A 82 31.50 -24.42 28.05
CA ASP A 82 31.62 -23.47 26.94
C ASP A 82 30.72 -23.86 25.76
N ALA A 83 30.16 -25.07 25.76
CA ALA A 83 29.15 -25.50 24.78
C ALA A 83 27.83 -24.76 25.01
N ASP A 84 27.58 -23.69 24.25
CA ASP A 84 26.35 -22.88 24.32
C ASP A 84 25.33 -23.19 23.21
N THR A 85 25.57 -24.24 22.41
CA THR A 85 24.69 -24.63 21.29
C THR A 85 24.30 -26.10 21.29
N ILE A 86 23.09 -26.41 20.79
CA ILE A 86 22.59 -27.77 20.58
C ILE A 86 21.93 -27.84 19.21
N THR A 87 22.19 -28.90 18.45
CA THR A 87 21.60 -29.13 17.13
C THR A 87 20.65 -30.33 17.12
N GLY A 88 19.63 -30.28 16.28
CA GLY A 88 18.70 -31.39 16.10
C GLY A 88 17.55 -31.06 15.15
N LEU A 89 16.50 -31.88 15.21
CA LEU A 89 15.31 -31.79 14.38
C LEU A 89 14.10 -31.41 15.23
N VAL A 90 13.21 -30.58 14.69
CA VAL A 90 11.96 -30.23 15.35
C VAL A 90 10.80 -30.07 14.35
N PRO A 91 9.59 -30.55 14.68
CA PRO A 91 8.38 -30.23 13.92
C PRO A 91 8.09 -28.73 13.91
N SER A 92 7.61 -28.21 12.79
CA SER A 92 7.39 -26.77 12.59
C SER A 92 6.41 -26.13 13.58
N ASP A 93 5.36 -26.85 13.96
CA ASP A 93 4.38 -26.44 14.98
C ASP A 93 4.94 -26.37 16.42
N SER A 94 6.14 -26.92 16.63
CA SER A 94 6.81 -27.03 17.95
C SER A 94 8.08 -26.18 18.02
N ALA A 95 8.65 -25.80 16.88
CA ALA A 95 9.89 -25.05 16.77
C ALA A 95 9.93 -23.79 17.67
N ARG A 96 8.88 -22.97 17.65
CA ARG A 96 8.81 -21.74 18.46
C ARG A 96 8.56 -22.01 19.95
N LYS A 97 8.02 -23.18 20.32
CA LYS A 97 7.78 -23.56 21.72
C LYS A 97 9.09 -23.84 22.48
N LEU A 98 10.18 -24.14 21.75
CA LEU A 98 11.51 -24.32 22.34
C LEU A 98 11.96 -23.08 23.13
N LEU A 99 11.55 -21.88 22.70
CA LEU A 99 11.88 -20.60 23.33
C LEU A 99 11.13 -20.32 24.65
N LEU A 100 10.13 -21.14 25.00
CA LEU A 100 9.41 -20.99 26.27
C LEU A 100 10.26 -21.48 27.46
N HIS A 101 11.29 -22.31 27.20
CA HIS A 101 12.23 -22.69 28.26
C HIS A 101 13.15 -21.50 28.60
N PRO A 102 13.32 -21.13 29.88
CA PRO A 102 14.09 -19.95 30.28
C PRO A 102 15.56 -19.97 29.84
N SER A 103 16.17 -21.14 29.77
CA SER A 103 17.57 -21.30 29.35
C SER A 103 17.79 -21.14 27.85
N VAL A 104 16.73 -21.20 27.01
CA VAL A 104 16.87 -21.06 25.56
C VAL A 104 16.84 -19.58 25.19
N GLU A 105 17.95 -19.07 24.65
CA GLU A 105 18.09 -17.66 24.29
C GLU A 105 17.58 -17.39 22.87
N SER A 106 18.04 -18.19 21.89
CA SER A 106 17.70 -18.03 20.48
C SER A 106 17.70 -19.38 19.74
N ILE A 107 16.99 -19.44 18.60
CA ILE A 107 16.95 -20.60 17.71
C ILE A 107 17.18 -20.18 16.26
N LEU A 108 17.93 -20.99 15.53
CA LEU A 108 18.11 -20.92 14.08
C LEU A 108 17.38 -22.09 13.44
N LEU A 109 16.41 -21.79 12.59
CA LEU A 109 15.54 -22.72 11.89
C LEU A 109 15.93 -22.76 10.42
N MET A 110 16.36 -23.93 9.96
CA MET A 110 16.60 -24.23 8.55
C MET A 110 15.61 -25.31 8.10
N PRO A 111 14.95 -25.20 6.94
CA PRO A 111 14.10 -26.28 6.44
C PRO A 111 14.89 -27.58 6.38
N ARG A 112 14.29 -28.71 6.78
CA ARG A 112 14.99 -30.00 6.85
C ARG A 112 15.67 -30.32 5.51
N GLY A 113 16.98 -30.56 5.54
CA GLY A 113 17.79 -30.92 4.37
C GLY A 113 18.24 -29.74 3.51
N TYR A 114 17.87 -28.50 3.87
CA TYR A 114 18.36 -27.30 3.19
C TYR A 114 19.82 -27.04 3.56
N LYS A 115 20.68 -26.97 2.55
CA LYS A 115 22.09 -26.61 2.72
C LYS A 115 22.27 -25.14 2.40
N LEU A 116 22.88 -24.40 3.32
CA LEU A 116 23.29 -23.03 3.05
C LEU A 116 24.24 -23.01 1.84
N PRO A 117 24.07 -22.08 0.88
CA PRO A 117 24.98 -21.95 -0.23
C PRO A 117 26.38 -21.56 0.27
N ALA A 118 27.41 -21.97 -0.47
CA ALA A 118 28.80 -21.72 -0.08
C ALA A 118 29.23 -20.28 -0.41
N GLY A 119 30.20 -19.77 0.33
CA GLY A 119 30.80 -18.45 0.05
C GLY A 119 29.91 -17.28 0.48
N ASN A 120 29.89 -16.23 -0.35
CA ASN A 120 29.23 -14.95 -0.06
C ASN A 120 27.81 -14.86 -0.63
N ASP A 121 27.24 -15.99 -1.05
CA ASP A 121 25.89 -16.04 -1.59
C ASP A 121 24.88 -15.59 -0.54
N ARG A 122 23.94 -14.75 -0.94
CA ARG A 122 22.97 -14.15 -0.02
C ARG A 122 21.77 -15.08 0.12
N VAL A 123 21.34 -15.30 1.37
CA VAL A 123 20.14 -16.05 1.69
C VAL A 123 19.10 -15.16 2.33
N LYS A 124 17.83 -15.44 2.06
CA LYS A 124 16.72 -14.73 2.68
C LYS A 124 16.52 -15.24 4.10
N VAL A 125 16.51 -14.32 5.05
CA VAL A 125 16.35 -14.62 6.47
C VAL A 125 15.22 -13.80 7.05
N GLN A 126 14.44 -14.43 7.91
CA GLN A 126 13.44 -13.81 8.74
C GLN A 126 13.90 -13.90 10.19
N MET A 127 13.86 -12.78 10.90
CA MET A 127 14.21 -12.72 12.31
C MET A 127 13.01 -12.24 13.13
N GLU A 128 12.80 -12.87 14.28
CA GLU A 128 11.84 -12.39 15.28
C GLU A 128 12.63 -11.80 16.44
N ILE A 129 12.33 -10.54 16.76
CA ILE A 129 12.91 -9.83 17.90
C ILE A 129 11.96 -9.84 19.10
N ILE A 130 12.53 -9.71 20.30
CA ILE A 130 11.79 -9.74 21.55
C ILE A 130 10.66 -8.71 21.59
N ASP A 131 9.47 -9.15 22.01
CA ASP A 131 8.26 -8.33 22.14
C ASP A 131 7.98 -8.05 23.62
N ARG A 132 8.74 -7.11 24.21
CA ARG A 132 8.62 -6.71 25.63
C ARG A 132 8.61 -5.20 25.82
N HIS A 133 8.41 -4.45 24.74
CA HIS A 133 8.43 -3.00 24.77
C HIS A 133 7.14 -2.43 24.23
N LEU A 134 6.78 -1.23 24.70
CA LEU A 134 5.74 -0.43 24.07
C LEU A 134 6.13 -0.14 22.62
N ARG A 135 5.13 0.01 21.74
CA ARG A 135 5.31 0.12 20.28
C ARG A 135 6.40 1.11 19.85
N GLU A 136 6.45 2.29 20.45
CA GLU A 136 7.47 3.31 20.12
C GLU A 136 8.90 2.83 20.45
N ARG A 137 9.07 2.24 21.63
CA ARG A 137 10.37 1.71 22.07
C ARG A 137 10.73 0.41 21.32
N GLN A 138 9.73 -0.37 20.92
CA GLN A 138 9.91 -1.54 20.06
C GLN A 138 10.42 -1.13 18.68
N LYS A 139 9.90 -0.04 18.11
CA LYS A 139 10.43 0.55 16.87
C LYS A 139 11.91 0.94 17.01
N VAL A 140 12.28 1.61 18.11
CA VAL A 140 13.68 1.97 18.37
C VAL A 140 14.56 0.71 18.50
N LEU A 141 14.09 -0.36 19.15
CA LEU A 141 14.83 -1.62 19.20
C LEU A 141 15.04 -2.21 17.81
N HIS A 142 13.99 -2.22 16.98
CA HIS A 142 14.02 -2.71 15.61
C HIS A 142 15.08 -1.97 14.79
N ASP A 143 15.04 -0.64 14.78
CA ASP A 143 15.98 0.19 14.02
C ASP A 143 17.44 -0.06 14.45
N GLN A 144 17.69 -0.16 15.76
CA GLN A 144 19.00 -0.51 16.31
C GLN A 144 19.47 -1.91 15.89
N CYS A 145 18.55 -2.88 15.80
CA CYS A 145 18.88 -4.23 15.33
C CYS A 145 19.27 -4.22 13.85
N VAL A 146 18.48 -3.53 13.01
CA VAL A 146 18.75 -3.41 11.56
C VAL A 146 20.10 -2.73 11.31
N GLU A 147 20.42 -1.68 12.06
CA GLU A 147 21.72 -0.99 11.98
C GLU A 147 22.88 -1.95 12.29
N ARG A 148 22.77 -2.76 13.35
CA ARG A 148 23.83 -3.74 13.71
C ARG A 148 23.92 -4.89 12.71
N LEU A 149 22.78 -5.37 12.21
CA LEU A 149 22.74 -6.40 11.20
C LEU A 149 23.39 -5.94 9.89
N THR A 150 23.25 -4.65 9.54
CA THR A 150 23.90 -4.07 8.34
C THR A 150 25.42 -4.20 8.40
N LEU A 151 26.03 -4.14 9.60
CA LEU A 151 27.46 -4.37 9.79
C LEU A 151 27.91 -5.81 9.47
N LEU A 152 26.97 -6.76 9.45
CA LEU A 152 27.16 -8.16 9.04
C LEU A 152 26.73 -8.39 7.57
N GLY A 153 26.56 -7.32 6.80
CA GLY A 153 26.13 -7.40 5.41
C GLY A 153 24.64 -7.72 5.23
N PHE A 154 23.80 -7.62 6.27
CA PHE A 154 22.35 -7.76 6.14
C PHE A 154 21.76 -6.61 5.33
N HIS A 155 20.77 -6.91 4.48
CA HIS A 155 20.00 -5.94 3.72
C HIS A 155 18.51 -6.18 3.98
N GLU A 156 17.84 -5.18 4.56
CA GLU A 156 16.42 -5.26 4.88
C GLU A 156 15.57 -5.28 3.61
N SER A 157 14.58 -6.16 3.55
CA SER A 157 13.59 -6.18 2.47
C SER A 157 12.63 -5.00 2.62
N VAL A 158 12.13 -4.46 1.51
CA VAL A 158 11.14 -3.37 1.55
C VAL A 158 9.70 -3.88 1.45
N GLY A 159 8.79 -3.25 2.20
CA GLY A 159 7.34 -3.49 2.07
C GLY A 159 6.85 -4.84 2.59
N TYR A 160 7.49 -5.38 3.63
CA TYR A 160 6.99 -6.52 4.39
C TYR A 160 6.28 -6.03 5.67
N ASP A 161 5.46 -6.90 6.25
CA ASP A 161 4.82 -6.64 7.55
C ASP A 161 5.79 -6.93 8.70
N HIS A 162 6.17 -5.85 9.39
CA HIS A 162 7.07 -5.86 10.54
C HIS A 162 6.39 -6.33 11.85
N ARG A 163 5.08 -6.65 11.85
CA ARG A 163 4.31 -7.16 13.00
C ARG A 163 4.50 -6.34 14.28
N SER A 164 4.23 -5.04 14.21
CA SER A 164 4.52 -4.10 15.32
C SER A 164 6.01 -4.01 15.68
N TYR A 165 6.88 -4.19 14.69
CA TYR A 165 8.33 -4.10 14.81
C TYR A 165 8.94 -5.26 15.59
N THR A 166 8.28 -6.42 15.60
CA THR A 166 8.79 -7.67 16.19
C THR A 166 9.39 -8.60 15.14
N ARG A 167 9.28 -8.25 13.86
CA ARG A 167 9.76 -9.04 12.74
C ARG A 167 10.67 -8.21 11.85
N ILE A 168 11.82 -8.80 11.50
CA ILE A 168 12.79 -8.26 10.53
C ILE A 168 12.89 -9.26 9.38
N LEU A 169 12.82 -8.79 8.14
CA LEU A 169 12.96 -9.64 6.94
C LEU A 169 14.00 -9.04 6.00
N GLY A 170 14.93 -9.85 5.51
CA GLY A 170 15.96 -9.36 4.59
C GLY A 170 16.79 -10.48 3.98
N THR A 171 17.92 -10.10 3.41
CA THR A 171 18.95 -11.02 2.90
C THR A 171 20.25 -10.81 3.66
N MET A 172 21.10 -11.83 3.76
CA MET A 172 22.47 -11.71 4.30
C MET A 172 23.39 -12.79 3.73
N PRO A 173 24.72 -12.64 3.80
CA PRO A 173 25.65 -13.70 3.39
C PRO A 173 25.39 -15.00 4.14
N ALA A 174 25.36 -16.12 3.42
CA ALA A 174 25.09 -17.44 3.99
C ALA A 174 26.11 -17.84 5.07
N SER A 175 27.37 -17.40 4.93
CA SER A 175 28.44 -17.60 5.91
C SER A 175 28.16 -16.94 7.26
N ASP A 176 27.38 -15.85 7.28
CA ASP A 176 27.12 -15.06 8.49
C ASP A 176 25.83 -15.47 9.22
N VAL A 177 25.00 -16.34 8.62
CA VAL A 177 23.74 -16.80 9.23
C VAL A 177 23.95 -17.52 10.57
N PRO A 178 24.89 -18.47 10.70
CA PRO A 178 25.13 -19.12 11.99
C PRO A 178 25.60 -18.14 13.07
N THR A 179 26.27 -17.06 12.67
CA THR A 179 26.75 -16.01 13.57
C THR A 179 25.60 -15.28 14.26
N LEU A 180 24.40 -15.25 13.67
CA LEU A 180 23.21 -14.63 14.27
C LEU A 180 22.70 -15.34 15.53
N LEU A 181 23.10 -16.60 15.77
CA LEU A 181 22.81 -17.25 17.05
C LEU A 181 23.50 -16.52 18.21
N ARG A 182 24.67 -15.92 17.95
CA ARG A 182 25.40 -15.13 18.95
C ARG A 182 24.62 -13.87 19.31
N ASP A 183 24.97 -13.29 20.45
CA ASP A 183 24.27 -12.12 20.96
C ASP A 183 24.61 -10.94 20.06
N LEU A 184 23.60 -10.35 19.40
CA LEU A 184 23.78 -9.25 18.45
C LEU A 184 24.52 -8.05 19.10
N ARG A 185 24.43 -7.89 20.42
CA ARG A 185 25.16 -6.87 21.18
C ARG A 185 26.67 -7.04 21.11
N THR A 186 27.14 -8.25 20.91
CA THR A 186 28.57 -8.60 20.79
C THR A 186 29.08 -8.59 19.35
N LEU A 187 28.19 -8.45 18.37
CA LEU A 187 28.52 -8.48 16.94
C LEU A 187 28.62 -7.07 16.34
N PRO A 188 29.51 -6.84 15.34
CA PRO A 188 30.59 -7.74 14.93
C PRO A 188 31.67 -7.86 16.02
N SER A 189 32.14 -9.08 16.28
CA SER A 189 33.18 -9.38 17.27
C SER A 189 34.54 -9.51 16.58
N GLY A 190 35.56 -8.80 17.10
CA GLY A 190 36.95 -9.04 16.72
C GLY A 190 37.53 -10.29 17.39
N TRP A 191 38.84 -10.51 17.25
CA TRP A 191 39.54 -11.71 17.78
C TRP A 191 39.38 -11.91 19.29
N LEU A 192 39.14 -10.86 20.10
CA LEU A 192 39.02 -10.97 21.57
C LEU A 192 37.92 -10.12 22.22
N VAL A 193 37.43 -9.06 21.57
CA VAL A 193 36.49 -8.09 22.16
C VAL A 193 35.45 -7.66 21.11
N PRO A 194 34.18 -7.44 21.48
CA PRO A 194 33.22 -6.77 20.61
C PRO A 194 33.77 -5.43 20.10
N GLN A 195 33.57 -5.11 18.82
CA GLN A 195 34.01 -3.81 18.29
C GLN A 195 33.37 -2.63 19.04
N THR A 196 32.15 -2.82 19.53
CA THR A 196 31.45 -1.87 20.39
C THR A 196 31.19 -2.53 21.75
N PRO A 197 31.74 -2.02 22.85
CA PRO A 197 31.42 -2.52 24.19
C PRO A 197 29.92 -2.46 24.45
N ILE A 198 29.35 -3.47 25.13
CA ILE A 198 27.91 -3.52 25.42
C ILE A 198 27.45 -2.25 26.15
N ALA A 199 28.26 -1.71 27.06
CA ALA A 199 27.96 -0.49 27.80
C ALA A 199 27.80 0.76 26.91
N ALA A 200 28.36 0.77 25.70
CA ALA A 200 28.26 1.87 24.75
C ALA A 200 27.05 1.75 23.80
N LEU A 201 26.40 0.58 23.70
CA LEU A 201 25.25 0.39 22.82
C LEU A 201 24.07 1.26 23.23
N PRO A 202 23.25 1.79 22.33
CA PRO A 202 22.07 2.55 22.72
C PRO A 202 21.02 1.66 23.42
N THR A 203 20.15 2.26 24.23
CA THR A 203 18.96 1.56 24.75
C THR A 203 17.83 1.64 23.71
N PRO A 204 16.99 0.61 23.55
CA PRO A 204 16.87 -0.61 24.36
C PRO A 204 17.87 -1.73 24.05
N LEU A 205 18.56 -1.73 22.90
CA LEU A 205 19.45 -2.83 22.48
C LEU A 205 20.46 -3.25 23.56
N ARG A 206 21.04 -2.30 24.30
CA ARG A 206 21.95 -2.58 25.43
C ARG A 206 21.41 -3.62 26.44
N ASN A 207 20.12 -3.57 26.73
CA ASN A 207 19.53 -4.20 27.91
C ASN A 207 19.02 -5.62 27.67
N SER A 208 18.89 -6.07 26.42
CA SER A 208 18.32 -7.38 26.09
C SER A 208 18.96 -7.96 24.84
N SER A 209 19.13 -9.28 24.78
CA SER A 209 19.41 -9.96 23.52
C SER A 209 18.16 -9.86 22.63
N PRO A 210 18.24 -9.17 21.47
CA PRO A 210 17.05 -8.82 20.73
C PRO A 210 16.49 -9.98 19.92
N ILE A 211 17.32 -10.78 19.25
CA ILE A 211 16.91 -11.80 18.29
C ILE A 211 16.59 -13.11 19.03
N ARG A 212 15.39 -13.65 18.80
CA ARG A 212 14.90 -14.89 19.43
C ARG A 212 14.76 -16.02 18.41
N VAL A 213 14.27 -15.73 17.22
CA VAL A 213 14.12 -16.69 16.12
C VAL A 213 14.86 -16.17 14.91
N ILE A 214 15.64 -17.04 14.27
CA ILE A 214 16.21 -16.83 12.94
C ILE A 214 15.67 -17.95 12.06
N GLU A 215 14.99 -17.62 10.97
CA GLU A 215 14.40 -18.58 10.05
C GLU A 215 14.95 -18.33 8.64
N VAL A 216 15.60 -19.35 8.06
CA VAL A 216 16.11 -19.30 6.70
C VAL A 216 14.96 -19.63 5.73
N LEU A 217 14.68 -18.71 4.81
CA LEU A 217 13.64 -18.85 3.81
C LEU A 217 14.27 -19.30 2.48
N PRO A 218 14.09 -20.55 2.06
CA PRO A 218 14.63 -21.03 0.79
C PRO A 218 13.94 -20.27 -0.36
N ALA A 219 14.70 -19.98 -1.42
CA ALA A 219 14.10 -19.53 -2.66
C ALA A 219 13.20 -20.65 -3.21
N PRO A 220 11.99 -20.35 -3.73
CA PRO A 220 11.14 -21.36 -4.33
C PRO A 220 11.85 -22.01 -5.54
N ASP A 221 11.73 -23.34 -5.65
CA ASP A 221 12.33 -24.12 -6.74
C ASP A 221 11.93 -23.56 -8.11
N GLY A 222 12.91 -23.38 -9.00
CA GLY A 222 12.71 -22.88 -10.36
C GLY A 222 12.61 -21.35 -10.50
N MET A 223 12.71 -20.59 -9.41
CA MET A 223 12.84 -19.14 -9.49
C MET A 223 14.35 -18.80 -9.53
N PRO A 224 14.88 -18.23 -10.64
CA PRO A 224 16.26 -17.77 -10.65
C PRO A 224 16.47 -16.81 -9.48
N PRO A 225 17.63 -16.87 -8.80
CA PRO A 225 17.95 -15.92 -7.73
C PRO A 225 17.69 -14.53 -8.30
N LEU A 226 16.83 -13.73 -7.67
CA LEU A 226 16.56 -12.38 -8.15
C LEU A 226 17.92 -11.70 -8.29
N PRO A 227 18.37 -11.36 -9.52
CA PRO A 227 19.61 -10.63 -9.67
C PRO A 227 19.36 -9.30 -8.99
N GLU A 228 20.02 -9.11 -7.84
CA GLU A 228 20.01 -7.83 -7.17
C GLU A 228 20.63 -6.86 -8.19
N PRO A 229 19.89 -5.83 -8.64
CA PRO A 229 20.47 -4.88 -9.58
C PRO A 229 21.70 -4.32 -8.88
N ALA A 230 22.88 -4.56 -9.46
CA ALA A 230 24.13 -4.02 -8.94
C ALA A 230 23.87 -2.54 -8.64
N ALA A 231 24.00 -2.15 -7.37
CA ALA A 231 23.88 -0.76 -6.98
C ALA A 231 24.89 -0.02 -7.86
N ALA A 232 24.40 0.72 -8.86
CA ALA A 232 25.27 1.51 -9.70
C ALA A 232 26.12 2.36 -8.75
N PRO A 233 27.42 2.55 -8.99
CA PRO A 233 28.24 3.44 -8.19
C PRO A 233 27.67 4.85 -8.37
N VAL A 234 26.75 5.23 -7.48
CA VAL A 234 26.11 6.53 -7.46
C VAL A 234 27.09 7.46 -6.74
N GLY A 235 27.49 8.55 -7.40
CA GLY A 235 28.35 9.57 -6.79
C GLY A 235 27.73 10.11 -5.50
N ALA A 236 28.54 10.64 -4.58
CA ALA A 236 28.05 11.14 -3.30
C ALA A 236 26.90 12.18 -3.43
N ASP A 237 26.93 12.98 -4.50
CA ASP A 237 25.92 14.01 -4.81
C ASP A 237 24.62 13.43 -5.39
N GLU A 238 24.65 12.19 -5.88
CA GLU A 238 23.51 11.51 -6.51
C GLU A 238 22.83 10.49 -5.57
N ARG A 239 23.27 10.38 -4.30
CA ARG A 239 22.72 9.41 -3.33
C ARG A 239 21.19 9.41 -3.23
N HIS A 240 20.55 10.55 -3.47
CA HIS A 240 19.09 10.65 -3.49
C HIS A 240 18.45 9.75 -4.57
N LEU A 241 19.12 9.49 -5.70
CA LEU A 241 18.65 8.57 -6.75
C LEU A 241 18.55 7.11 -6.30
N LEU A 242 19.22 6.73 -5.21
CA LEU A 242 19.07 5.41 -4.60
C LEU A 242 17.69 5.18 -3.99
N LYS A 243 16.95 6.26 -3.68
CA LYS A 243 15.56 6.18 -3.20
C LYS A 243 14.58 5.82 -4.32
N LEU A 244 14.99 5.95 -5.59
CA LEU A 244 14.15 5.58 -6.74
C LEU A 244 14.21 4.06 -6.95
N SER A 245 13.05 3.43 -7.03
CA SER A 245 12.93 2.07 -7.59
C SER A 245 13.51 2.01 -9.01
N PRO A 246 13.95 0.83 -9.49
CA PRO A 246 14.50 0.68 -10.85
C PRO A 246 13.57 1.25 -11.93
N GLU A 247 12.27 1.02 -11.81
CA GLU A 247 11.28 1.45 -12.78
C GLU A 247 11.04 2.97 -12.71
N ALA A 248 10.98 3.56 -11.50
CA ALA A 248 10.89 5.01 -11.35
C ALA A 248 12.15 5.72 -11.88
N ARG A 249 13.32 5.11 -11.71
CA ARG A 249 14.58 5.61 -12.27
C ARG A 249 14.55 5.58 -13.80
N ALA A 250 14.06 4.51 -14.41
CA ALA A 250 13.90 4.43 -15.86
C ALA A 250 12.97 5.51 -16.41
N LEU A 251 11.86 5.79 -15.70
CA LEU A 251 10.97 6.90 -16.09
C LEU A 251 11.64 8.27 -15.96
N SER A 252 12.51 8.46 -14.97
CA SER A 252 13.19 9.75 -14.75
C SER A 252 14.19 10.13 -15.84
N THR A 253 14.67 9.15 -16.63
CA THR A 253 15.62 9.36 -17.73
C THR A 253 14.94 9.47 -19.09
N GLU A 254 13.62 9.31 -19.17
CA GLU A 254 12.87 9.51 -20.41
C GLU A 254 12.95 10.98 -20.87
N LYS A 255 13.12 11.19 -22.18
CA LYS A 255 13.34 12.54 -22.75
C LYS A 255 12.06 13.38 -22.89
N ASP A 256 10.89 12.78 -22.77
CA ASP A 256 9.62 13.50 -22.91
C ASP A 256 9.28 14.24 -21.61
N ALA A 257 9.71 15.51 -21.51
CA ALA A 257 9.50 16.33 -20.32
C ALA A 257 8.02 16.68 -20.03
N THR A 258 7.10 16.40 -20.96
CA THR A 258 5.68 16.69 -20.79
C THR A 258 4.90 15.50 -20.24
N LYS A 259 5.47 14.29 -20.31
CA LYS A 259 4.83 13.08 -19.84
C LYS A 259 4.62 13.13 -18.33
N THR A 260 3.37 13.02 -17.94
CA THR A 260 2.97 12.86 -16.54
C THR A 260 2.97 11.39 -16.18
N VAL A 261 3.43 11.10 -14.97
CA VAL A 261 3.51 9.74 -14.42
C VAL A 261 2.96 9.74 -13.02
N ARG A 262 2.23 8.68 -12.69
CA ARG A 262 1.76 8.43 -11.33
C ARG A 262 2.79 7.60 -10.58
N LEU A 263 3.16 8.05 -9.39
CA LEU A 263 4.13 7.43 -8.49
C LEU A 263 3.59 7.36 -7.07
N GLU A 264 4.20 6.50 -6.27
CA GLU A 264 4.08 6.47 -4.82
C GLU A 264 5.37 7.00 -4.19
N ALA A 265 5.25 8.07 -3.41
CA ALA A 265 6.30 8.49 -2.49
C ALA A 265 6.05 7.86 -1.12
N ILE A 266 7.05 7.17 -0.60
CA ILE A 266 7.05 6.60 0.75
C ILE A 266 7.76 7.59 1.66
N LEU A 267 7.04 8.09 2.65
CA LEU A 267 7.56 8.98 3.67
C LEU A 267 8.34 8.19 4.73
N ALA A 268 9.38 8.81 5.30
CA ALA A 268 10.19 8.21 6.37
C ALA A 268 9.38 7.94 7.65
N ARG A 269 8.27 8.65 7.84
CA ARG A 269 7.28 8.44 8.91
C ARG A 269 5.88 8.62 8.34
N SER A 270 4.89 8.02 8.99
CA SER A 270 3.49 8.34 8.72
C SER A 270 3.19 9.70 9.34
N PRO A 271 2.85 10.74 8.56
CA PRO A 271 2.44 12.02 9.12
C PRO A 271 1.06 11.87 9.81
N ASP A 272 0.81 12.75 10.77
CA ASP A 272 -0.52 12.90 11.37
C ASP A 272 -1.49 13.52 10.34
N ASP A 273 -2.80 13.38 10.58
CA ASP A 273 -3.82 13.83 9.62
C ASP A 273 -3.83 15.36 9.41
N GLU A 274 -3.37 16.12 10.40
CA GLU A 274 -3.23 17.58 10.33
C GLU A 274 -1.87 18.06 9.80
N ASP A 275 -0.86 17.19 9.75
CA ASP A 275 0.47 17.57 9.28
C ASP A 275 0.43 17.80 7.76
N ARG A 276 0.65 19.05 7.34
CA ARG A 276 0.71 19.48 5.94
C ARG A 276 2.12 19.83 5.46
N THR A 277 3.13 19.65 6.32
CA THR A 277 4.52 20.04 5.98
C THR A 277 5.06 19.23 4.82
N TRP A 278 4.81 17.91 4.80
CA TRP A 278 5.20 17.01 3.71
C TRP A 278 4.55 17.38 2.37
N GLU A 279 3.29 17.80 2.39
CA GLU A 279 2.55 18.22 1.20
C GLU A 279 3.19 19.47 0.58
N LEU A 280 3.57 20.45 1.42
CA LEU A 280 4.26 21.64 0.98
C LEU A 280 5.63 21.30 0.36
N SER A 281 6.41 20.43 1.00
CA SER A 281 7.71 20.00 0.48
C SER A 281 7.61 19.33 -0.89
N ILE A 282 6.62 18.46 -1.10
CA ILE A 282 6.37 17.82 -2.40
C ILE A 282 6.02 18.87 -3.46
N LYS A 283 5.11 19.80 -3.13
CA LYS A 283 4.69 20.86 -4.07
C LYS A 283 5.82 21.83 -4.43
N GLN A 284 6.75 22.06 -3.50
CA GLN A 284 7.95 22.87 -3.75
C GLN A 284 8.97 22.15 -4.63
N ALA A 285 9.23 20.86 -4.37
CA ALA A 285 10.19 20.08 -5.15
C ALA A 285 9.67 19.77 -6.57
N ALA A 286 8.36 19.51 -6.70
CA ALA A 286 7.73 19.17 -7.96
C ALA A 286 6.57 20.14 -8.24
N VAL A 287 6.89 21.32 -8.78
CA VAL A 287 5.88 22.33 -9.15
C VAL A 287 4.86 21.74 -10.14
N GLY A 288 3.59 21.82 -9.78
CA GLY A 288 2.49 21.23 -10.56
C GLY A 288 2.20 19.76 -10.25
N ALA A 289 2.89 19.15 -9.28
CA ALA A 289 2.53 17.82 -8.80
C ALA A 289 1.13 17.82 -8.18
N VAL A 290 0.35 16.80 -8.54
CA VAL A 290 -1.00 16.56 -8.03
C VAL A 290 -0.94 15.41 -7.04
N ILE A 291 -1.28 15.68 -5.79
CA ILE A 291 -1.37 14.64 -4.76
C ILE A 291 -2.77 14.03 -4.83
N GLU A 292 -2.85 12.75 -5.21
CA GLU A 292 -4.13 12.04 -5.34
C GLU A 292 -4.70 11.64 -3.97
N GLY A 293 -3.83 11.16 -3.07
CA GLY A 293 -4.21 10.74 -1.74
C GLY A 293 -3.06 10.13 -0.95
N ARG A 294 -3.34 9.74 0.30
CA ARG A 294 -2.36 9.18 1.24
C ARG A 294 -2.95 8.00 2.01
N ILE A 295 -2.15 6.98 2.24
CA ILE A 295 -2.39 5.92 3.22
C ILE A 295 -1.17 5.78 4.12
N GLY A 296 -1.30 6.17 5.38
CA GLY A 296 -0.18 6.18 6.32
C GLY A 296 1.00 6.99 5.78
N ALA A 297 2.12 6.32 5.53
CA ALA A 297 3.34 6.91 4.96
C ALA A 297 3.39 6.88 3.43
N VAL A 298 2.43 6.27 2.73
CA VAL A 298 2.44 6.16 1.27
C VAL A 298 1.57 7.26 0.68
N VAL A 299 2.15 8.10 -0.16
CA VAL A 299 1.48 9.21 -0.87
C VAL A 299 1.44 8.90 -2.35
N THR A 300 0.25 8.89 -2.95
CA THR A 300 0.08 8.76 -4.40
C THR A 300 0.13 10.14 -5.04
N ILE A 301 1.02 10.31 -6.01
CA ILE A 301 1.32 11.61 -6.64
C ILE A 301 1.37 11.44 -8.15
N ASN A 302 0.81 12.39 -8.89
CA ASN A 302 0.97 12.52 -10.33
C ASN A 302 1.87 13.74 -10.61
N LEU A 303 2.98 13.53 -11.32
CA LEU A 303 3.98 14.57 -11.61
C LEU A 303 4.61 14.35 -12.99
N ARG A 304 5.32 15.36 -13.52
CA ARG A 304 6.10 15.18 -14.75
C ARG A 304 7.30 14.27 -14.49
N ASN A 305 7.64 13.43 -15.44
CA ASN A 305 8.77 12.49 -15.32
C ASN A 305 10.12 13.15 -15.00
N VAL A 306 10.37 14.37 -15.51
CA VAL A 306 11.58 15.15 -15.21
C VAL A 306 11.69 15.58 -13.73
N GLN A 307 10.59 15.56 -12.98
CA GLN A 307 10.55 15.96 -11.57
C GLN A 307 10.74 14.79 -10.60
N ILE A 308 10.87 13.56 -11.09
CA ILE A 308 11.00 12.35 -10.24
C ILE A 308 12.29 12.41 -9.40
N ALA A 309 13.40 12.87 -9.98
CA ALA A 309 14.67 13.00 -9.27
C ALA A 309 14.59 14.06 -8.17
N ASP A 310 13.88 15.17 -8.40
CA ASP A 310 13.69 16.22 -7.40
C ASP A 310 12.86 15.75 -6.22
N LEU A 311 11.85 14.91 -6.48
CA LEU A 311 11.06 14.27 -5.42
C LEU A 311 11.98 13.45 -4.48
N ALA A 312 12.95 12.72 -5.02
CA ALA A 312 13.87 11.92 -4.22
C ALA A 312 14.84 12.75 -3.37
N LYS A 313 15.08 14.02 -3.71
CA LYS A 313 15.92 14.92 -2.91
C LYS A 313 15.29 15.28 -1.57
N ILE A 314 13.97 15.16 -1.43
CA ILE A 314 13.26 15.47 -0.18
C ILE A 314 13.72 14.50 0.91
N GLU A 315 14.19 15.04 2.04
CA GLU A 315 14.67 14.25 3.18
C GLU A 315 13.57 13.37 3.78
N ALA A 316 12.35 13.91 3.89
CA ALA A 316 11.19 13.20 4.40
C ALA A 316 10.76 12.01 3.53
N ILE A 317 11.26 11.87 2.30
CA ILE A 317 10.95 10.74 1.40
C ILE A 317 12.04 9.68 1.56
N SER A 318 11.63 8.46 1.92
CA SER A 318 12.51 7.30 2.05
C SER A 318 12.65 6.52 0.74
N ALA A 319 11.58 6.44 -0.06
CA ALA A 319 11.59 5.77 -1.35
C ALA A 319 10.53 6.34 -2.32
N VAL A 320 10.77 6.17 -3.62
CA VAL A 320 9.82 6.52 -4.69
C VAL A 320 9.69 5.33 -5.63
N ARG A 321 8.45 4.92 -5.91
CA ARG A 321 8.16 3.76 -6.76
C ARG A 321 6.92 3.95 -7.63
N LEU A 322 6.73 3.08 -8.62
CA LEU A 322 5.42 3.00 -9.28
C LEU A 322 4.34 2.46 -8.33
N PRO A 323 3.08 2.90 -8.50
CA PRO A 323 1.96 2.39 -7.73
C PRO A 323 1.81 0.87 -7.90
N ARG A 324 1.56 0.18 -6.79
CA ARG A 324 1.33 -1.27 -6.83
C ARG A 324 -0.13 -1.53 -7.16
N SER A 325 -0.37 -2.31 -8.22
CA SER A 325 -1.71 -2.76 -8.54
C SER A 325 -2.21 -3.77 -7.50
N GLY A 326 -3.43 -3.54 -7.01
CA GLY A 326 -4.20 -4.49 -6.22
C GLY A 326 -4.99 -5.49 -7.06
N GLU A 327 -4.84 -5.50 -8.39
CA GLU A 327 -5.49 -6.51 -9.23
C GLU A 327 -5.02 -7.90 -8.86
N ILE A 328 -5.98 -8.78 -8.58
CA ILE A 328 -5.72 -10.19 -8.38
C ILE A 328 -5.64 -10.82 -9.78
N PRO A 329 -4.58 -11.60 -10.11
CA PRO A 329 -4.53 -12.34 -11.36
C PRO A 329 -5.79 -13.18 -11.52
N ARG A 330 -6.52 -12.98 -12.62
CA ARG A 330 -7.70 -13.79 -12.93
C ARG A 330 -7.26 -15.25 -12.99
N ARG A 331 -7.88 -16.09 -12.15
CA ARG A 331 -7.72 -17.54 -12.35
C ARG A 331 -8.38 -17.90 -13.67
N PRO A 332 -7.72 -18.70 -14.53
CA PRO A 332 -8.41 -19.32 -15.66
C PRO A 332 -9.65 -20.03 -15.13
N ASN A 333 -10.77 -19.84 -15.80
CA ASN A 333 -11.94 -20.64 -15.52
C ASN A 333 -11.74 -21.96 -16.26
N ASP A 334 -11.35 -23.01 -15.56
CA ASP A 334 -10.94 -24.31 -16.14
C ASP A 334 -12.09 -25.08 -16.81
N GLY A 335 -13.24 -24.43 -17.03
CA GLY A 335 -14.45 -25.04 -17.57
C GLY A 335 -15.12 -26.04 -16.61
N ALA A 336 -14.64 -26.15 -15.38
CA ALA A 336 -15.24 -27.00 -14.36
C ALA A 336 -16.66 -26.51 -14.06
N VAL A 337 -17.64 -27.41 -14.18
CA VAL A 337 -19.02 -27.15 -13.75
C VAL A 337 -18.96 -26.88 -12.25
N LEU A 338 -19.18 -25.62 -11.86
CA LEU A 338 -19.21 -25.25 -10.46
C LEU A 338 -20.33 -26.05 -9.79
N PRO A 339 -20.06 -26.80 -8.70
CA PRO A 339 -21.12 -27.39 -7.90
C PRO A 339 -22.08 -26.28 -7.46
N ASN A 340 -23.36 -26.62 -7.22
CA ASN A 340 -24.37 -25.64 -6.79
C ASN A 340 -23.86 -24.87 -5.56
N VAL A 341 -23.35 -23.65 -5.79
CA VAL A 341 -22.58 -22.89 -4.81
C VAL A 341 -23.42 -22.61 -3.57
N LEU A 342 -24.71 -22.32 -3.76
CA LEU A 342 -25.64 -22.06 -2.65
C LEU A 342 -25.85 -23.28 -1.76
N ALA A 343 -25.85 -24.48 -2.33
CA ALA A 343 -25.98 -25.72 -1.57
C ALA A 343 -24.69 -26.04 -0.80
N VAL A 344 -23.52 -25.83 -1.43
CA VAL A 344 -22.21 -26.06 -0.79
C VAL A 344 -21.98 -25.09 0.37
N THR A 345 -22.38 -23.82 0.22
CA THR A 345 -22.28 -22.80 1.27
C THR A 345 -23.46 -22.82 2.25
N GLN A 346 -24.43 -23.72 2.05
CA GLN A 346 -25.68 -23.82 2.82
C GLN A 346 -26.55 -22.55 2.84
N VAL A 347 -26.30 -21.61 1.93
CA VAL A 347 -27.11 -20.40 1.75
C VAL A 347 -28.54 -20.75 1.34
N ASP A 348 -28.74 -21.87 0.63
CA ASP A 348 -30.05 -22.39 0.27
C ASP A 348 -30.96 -22.65 1.50
N LYS A 349 -30.37 -23.05 2.63
CA LYS A 349 -31.09 -23.24 3.89
C LYS A 349 -31.55 -21.90 4.46
N LEU A 350 -30.70 -20.89 4.41
CA LEU A 350 -31.03 -19.53 4.86
C LEU A 350 -32.17 -18.94 4.01
N HIS A 351 -32.11 -19.14 2.69
CA HIS A 351 -33.17 -18.70 1.79
C HIS A 351 -34.51 -19.38 2.08
N ARG A 352 -34.51 -20.67 2.42
CA ARG A 352 -35.73 -21.41 2.83
C ARG A 352 -36.32 -20.91 4.14
N LEU A 353 -35.49 -20.36 5.02
CA LEU A 353 -35.92 -19.68 6.24
C LEU A 353 -36.36 -18.22 6.00
N GLY A 354 -36.32 -17.73 4.76
CA GLY A 354 -36.69 -16.36 4.40
C GLY A 354 -35.58 -15.32 4.56
N TYR A 355 -34.36 -15.73 4.95
CA TYR A 355 -33.22 -14.82 5.05
C TYR A 355 -32.56 -14.65 3.69
N ARG A 356 -32.88 -13.54 3.01
CA ARG A 356 -32.43 -13.23 1.64
C ARG A 356 -31.67 -11.91 1.49
N GLY A 357 -31.25 -11.32 2.62
CA GLY A 357 -30.50 -10.07 2.66
C GLY A 357 -31.35 -8.80 2.74
N LYS A 358 -32.66 -8.91 2.99
CA LYS A 358 -33.54 -7.74 3.15
C LYS A 358 -33.02 -6.79 4.23
N GLY A 359 -32.92 -5.51 3.87
CA GLY A 359 -32.43 -4.46 4.78
C GLY A 359 -30.90 -4.43 4.94
N VAL A 360 -30.16 -5.22 4.17
CA VAL A 360 -28.70 -5.19 4.13
C VAL A 360 -28.27 -4.41 2.89
N LYS A 361 -27.34 -3.47 3.07
CA LYS A 361 -26.63 -2.79 2.00
C LYS A 361 -25.27 -3.43 1.81
N ILE A 362 -24.90 -3.76 0.58
CA ILE A 362 -23.63 -4.38 0.26
C ILE A 362 -22.90 -3.51 -0.77
N ALA A 363 -21.76 -2.96 -0.36
CA ALA A 363 -20.84 -2.26 -1.24
C ALA A 363 -19.81 -3.26 -1.81
N ILE A 364 -19.63 -3.25 -3.13
CA ILE A 364 -18.66 -4.09 -3.84
C ILE A 364 -17.60 -3.17 -4.44
N ILE A 365 -16.36 -3.32 -3.98
CA ILE A 365 -15.22 -2.52 -4.44
C ILE A 365 -14.40 -3.35 -5.42
N ASP A 366 -14.29 -2.90 -6.66
CA ASP A 366 -13.51 -3.59 -7.70
C ASP A 366 -12.98 -2.57 -8.75
N GLY A 367 -12.09 -3.01 -9.63
CA GLY A 367 -11.55 -2.18 -10.72
C GLY A 367 -12.34 -2.26 -12.03
N ASP A 368 -13.14 -3.32 -12.21
CA ASP A 368 -13.80 -3.64 -13.46
C ASP A 368 -15.25 -4.10 -13.27
N PHE A 369 -16.19 -3.26 -13.70
CA PHE A 369 -17.62 -3.58 -13.73
C PHE A 369 -18.16 -3.67 -15.16
N ALA A 370 -17.33 -3.96 -16.17
CA ALA A 370 -17.79 -4.07 -17.55
C ALA A 370 -19.02 -5.01 -17.67
N GLY A 371 -20.08 -4.50 -18.31
CA GLY A 371 -21.31 -5.24 -18.62
C GLY A 371 -22.41 -5.23 -17.55
N TYR A 372 -22.18 -4.61 -16.38
CA TYR A 372 -23.16 -4.61 -15.29
C TYR A 372 -24.50 -3.97 -15.67
N GLU A 373 -24.50 -2.92 -16.50
CA GLU A 373 -25.69 -2.16 -16.88
C GLU A 373 -26.74 -3.06 -17.53
N SER A 374 -26.31 -4.05 -18.33
CA SER A 374 -27.19 -4.98 -19.03
C SER A 374 -27.91 -5.96 -18.09
N LEU A 375 -27.45 -6.08 -16.85
CA LEU A 375 -27.88 -7.03 -15.83
C LEU A 375 -28.75 -6.39 -14.74
N VAL A 376 -28.70 -5.06 -14.58
CA VAL A 376 -29.54 -4.32 -13.63
C VAL A 376 -31.02 -4.54 -13.94
N GLY A 377 -31.78 -4.94 -12.92
CA GLY A 377 -33.21 -5.27 -13.03
C GLY A 377 -33.49 -6.66 -13.62
N LYS A 378 -32.46 -7.41 -14.04
CA LYS A 378 -32.58 -8.80 -14.53
C LYS A 378 -31.95 -9.78 -13.54
N GLN A 379 -30.63 -9.70 -13.39
CA GLN A 379 -29.84 -10.56 -12.52
C GLN A 379 -29.28 -9.78 -11.33
N LEU A 380 -29.11 -8.46 -11.46
CA LEU A 380 -28.80 -7.57 -10.36
C LEU A 380 -30.08 -6.84 -9.90
N PRO A 381 -30.19 -6.46 -8.62
CA PRO A 381 -31.32 -5.67 -8.12
C PRO A 381 -31.53 -4.39 -8.95
N ALA A 382 -32.79 -3.99 -9.16
CA ALA A 382 -33.13 -2.82 -9.98
C ALA A 382 -32.55 -1.50 -9.43
N GLY A 383 -32.31 -1.43 -8.12
CA GLY A 383 -31.69 -0.28 -7.45
C GLY A 383 -30.16 -0.27 -7.47
N THR A 384 -29.51 -1.19 -8.18
CA THR A 384 -28.04 -1.25 -8.21
C THR A 384 -27.45 0.00 -8.84
N GLN A 385 -26.55 0.68 -8.13
CA GLN A 385 -25.87 1.89 -8.61
C GLN A 385 -24.36 1.66 -8.73
N LEU A 386 -23.72 2.29 -9.72
CA LEU A 386 -22.27 2.37 -9.83
C LEU A 386 -21.80 3.78 -9.48
N VAL A 387 -20.88 3.87 -8.53
CA VAL A 387 -20.14 5.09 -8.21
C VAL A 387 -18.67 4.86 -8.61
N ASP A 388 -18.18 5.69 -9.51
CA ASP A 388 -16.84 5.53 -10.08
C ASP A 388 -15.87 6.57 -9.49
N PHE A 389 -14.93 6.11 -8.68
CA PHE A 389 -13.92 6.95 -8.03
C PHE A 389 -12.80 7.35 -8.98
N THR A 390 -12.69 6.71 -10.15
CA THR A 390 -11.68 7.08 -11.15
C THR A 390 -11.98 8.45 -11.77
N ALA A 391 -13.24 8.89 -11.77
CA ALA A 391 -13.65 10.16 -12.36
C ALA A 391 -12.91 11.37 -11.76
N MET A 392 -12.70 11.38 -10.45
CA MET A 392 -12.03 12.48 -9.73
C MET A 392 -10.57 12.66 -10.14
N ARG A 393 -9.94 11.61 -10.67
CA ARG A 393 -8.54 11.63 -11.10
C ARG A 393 -8.34 12.38 -12.40
N ASN A 394 -9.38 12.53 -13.20
CA ASN A 394 -9.33 13.23 -14.48
C ASN A 394 -9.77 14.68 -14.33
N SER A 395 -9.09 15.60 -15.02
CA SER A 395 -9.50 17.01 -15.06
C SER A 395 -10.89 17.17 -15.65
N SER A 396 -11.25 16.36 -16.64
CA SER A 396 -12.58 16.33 -17.26
C SER A 396 -13.70 15.79 -16.36
N ILE A 397 -13.36 15.20 -15.19
CA ILE A 397 -14.32 14.58 -14.26
C ILE A 397 -15.13 13.49 -14.97
N LEU A 398 -14.47 12.78 -15.90
CA LEU A 398 -15.01 11.58 -16.53
C LEU A 398 -14.33 10.36 -15.91
N PRO A 399 -15.08 9.28 -15.66
CA PRO A 399 -14.51 7.99 -15.32
C PRO A 399 -13.45 7.54 -16.33
N ASP A 400 -12.46 6.80 -15.86
CA ASP A 400 -11.53 6.08 -16.73
C ASP A 400 -12.32 5.09 -17.60
N PRO A 401 -11.92 4.84 -18.85
CA PRO A 401 -12.60 3.84 -19.68
C PRO A 401 -12.60 2.48 -18.97
N MET A 402 -13.70 1.73 -19.07
CA MET A 402 -13.73 0.34 -18.60
C MET A 402 -12.66 -0.47 -19.35
N PRO A 403 -11.99 -1.43 -18.70
CA PRO A 403 -11.04 -2.31 -19.39
C PRO A 403 -11.71 -2.96 -20.61
N SER A 404 -11.07 -2.84 -21.78
CA SER A 404 -11.62 -3.39 -23.01
C SER A 404 -11.46 -4.91 -23.06
N GLY A 405 -12.58 -5.63 -23.01
CA GLY A 405 -12.63 -7.08 -23.16
C GLY A 405 -14.06 -7.55 -23.43
N GLN A 406 -14.22 -8.60 -24.23
CA GLN A 406 -15.55 -9.22 -24.43
C GLN A 406 -16.06 -9.96 -23.19
N ALA A 407 -15.17 -10.22 -22.22
CA ALA A 407 -15.52 -10.91 -20.99
C ALA A 407 -16.16 -9.94 -19.99
N MET A 408 -17.18 -10.43 -19.28
CA MET A 408 -17.78 -9.76 -18.13
C MET A 408 -16.72 -9.39 -17.09
N GLY A 409 -16.80 -8.16 -16.57
CA GLY A 409 -15.84 -7.65 -15.58
C GLY A 409 -15.83 -8.47 -14.28
N GLN A 410 -14.68 -8.51 -13.61
CA GLN A 410 -14.53 -9.27 -12.35
C GLN A 410 -15.48 -8.77 -11.26
N GLY A 411 -15.58 -7.45 -11.11
CA GLY A 411 -16.53 -6.81 -10.20
C GLY A 411 -17.97 -7.15 -10.54
N THR A 412 -18.31 -7.23 -11.83
CA THR A 412 -19.65 -7.67 -12.28
C THR A 412 -19.93 -9.12 -11.88
N GLN A 413 -18.96 -10.02 -12.03
CA GLN A 413 -19.10 -11.41 -11.59
C GLN A 413 -19.26 -11.51 -10.08
N CYS A 414 -18.51 -10.70 -9.32
CA CYS A 414 -18.67 -10.59 -7.87
C CYS A 414 -20.08 -10.10 -7.50
N ALA A 415 -20.58 -9.06 -8.18
CA ALA A 415 -21.93 -8.54 -7.99
C ALA A 415 -23.01 -9.58 -8.26
N LEU A 416 -22.86 -10.40 -9.31
CA LEU A 416 -23.77 -11.51 -9.57
C LEU A 416 -23.73 -12.57 -8.48
N ALA A 417 -22.55 -12.95 -7.99
CA ALA A 417 -22.42 -13.90 -6.90
C ALA A 417 -23.12 -13.41 -5.62
N VAL A 418 -22.98 -12.11 -5.32
CA VAL A 418 -23.69 -11.47 -4.21
C VAL A 418 -25.19 -11.45 -4.46
N ALA A 419 -25.65 -11.05 -5.64
CA ALA A 419 -27.08 -10.99 -5.97
C ALA A 419 -27.77 -12.36 -5.89
N ILE A 420 -27.07 -13.44 -6.27
CA ILE A 420 -27.59 -14.80 -6.11
C ILE A 420 -27.66 -15.20 -4.62
N THR A 421 -26.69 -14.77 -3.81
CA THR A 421 -26.58 -15.10 -2.38
C THR A 421 -27.54 -14.28 -1.51
N ALA A 422 -27.78 -13.02 -1.85
CA ALA A 422 -28.58 -12.06 -1.11
C ALA A 422 -29.46 -11.26 -2.08
N PRO A 423 -30.49 -11.87 -2.69
CA PRO A 423 -31.27 -11.25 -3.77
C PRO A 423 -32.12 -10.05 -3.34
N GLU A 424 -32.38 -9.90 -2.03
CA GLU A 424 -33.13 -8.78 -1.46
C GLU A 424 -32.22 -7.70 -0.84
N ALA A 425 -30.90 -7.83 -0.98
CA ALA A 425 -29.95 -6.81 -0.55
C ALA A 425 -29.89 -5.63 -1.54
N GLU A 426 -29.61 -4.44 -1.03
CA GLU A 426 -29.29 -3.27 -1.83
C GLU A 426 -27.81 -3.33 -2.23
N LEU A 427 -27.52 -3.28 -3.53
CA LEU A 427 -26.16 -3.37 -4.04
C LEU A 427 -25.65 -2.00 -4.51
N LEU A 428 -24.44 -1.68 -4.07
CA LEU A 428 -23.70 -0.50 -4.47
C LEU A 428 -22.36 -0.96 -5.06
N LEU A 429 -22.09 -0.60 -6.31
CA LEU A 429 -20.84 -0.92 -7.00
C LEU A 429 -19.93 0.29 -6.90
N LEU A 430 -18.71 0.09 -6.40
CA LEU A 430 -17.71 1.13 -6.17
C LEU A 430 -16.48 0.83 -7.02
N ARG A 431 -16.33 1.55 -8.13
CA ARG A 431 -15.17 1.37 -9.01
C ARG A 431 -13.99 2.19 -8.54
N VAL A 432 -12.85 1.56 -8.37
CA VAL A 432 -11.57 2.18 -8.00
C VAL A 432 -10.49 1.83 -9.02
N ASP A 433 -9.47 2.67 -9.17
CA ASP A 433 -8.27 2.21 -9.86
C ASP A 433 -7.54 1.20 -8.95
N PRO A 434 -7.23 -0.01 -9.44
CA PRO A 434 -6.54 -1.01 -8.65
C PRO A 434 -5.20 -0.57 -8.07
N SER A 435 -4.53 0.42 -8.67
CA SER A 435 -3.27 0.97 -8.18
C SER A 435 -3.46 2.28 -7.39
N ALA A 436 -4.70 2.66 -7.07
CA ALA A 436 -5.04 3.82 -6.26
C ALA A 436 -5.54 3.39 -4.87
N ALA A 437 -4.67 2.72 -4.10
CA ALA A 437 -5.03 2.17 -2.79
C ALA A 437 -5.73 3.21 -1.87
N HIS A 438 -5.34 4.49 -1.96
CA HIS A 438 -5.93 5.56 -1.16
C HIS A 438 -7.44 5.72 -1.36
N GLN A 439 -7.97 5.37 -2.53
CA GLN A 439 -9.41 5.39 -2.79
C GLN A 439 -10.15 4.36 -1.94
N VAL A 440 -9.56 3.19 -1.70
CA VAL A 440 -10.14 2.15 -0.85
C VAL A 440 -10.23 2.63 0.60
N LEU A 441 -9.21 3.35 1.10
CA LEU A 441 -9.27 3.95 2.43
C LEU A 441 -10.36 5.03 2.50
N SER A 442 -10.47 5.89 1.48
CA SER A 442 -11.53 6.89 1.39
C SER A 442 -12.91 6.22 1.44
N ILE A 443 -13.13 5.17 0.65
CA ILE A 443 -14.39 4.41 0.67
C ILE A 443 -14.64 3.82 2.06
N ALA A 444 -13.63 3.19 2.68
CA ALA A 444 -13.78 2.62 4.00
C ALA A 444 -14.19 3.68 5.03
N LYS A 445 -13.61 4.88 4.97
CA LYS A 445 -14.00 6.00 5.84
C LYS A 445 -15.44 6.45 5.59
N MET A 446 -15.85 6.62 4.33
CA MET A 446 -17.23 6.98 3.98
C MET A 446 -18.25 5.97 4.52
N LEU A 447 -17.98 4.67 4.33
CA LEU A 447 -18.86 3.60 4.81
C LEU A 447 -18.94 3.55 6.36
N ASN A 448 -17.99 4.17 7.07
CA ASN A 448 -18.01 4.34 8.51
C ASN A 448 -18.52 5.72 8.95
N GLU A 449 -19.14 6.49 8.03
CA GLU A 449 -19.64 7.85 8.27
C GLU A 449 -18.56 8.83 8.74
N GLU A 450 -17.29 8.55 8.45
CA GLU A 450 -16.19 9.46 8.75
C GLU A 450 -16.07 10.54 7.66
N PRO A 451 -15.75 11.80 8.03
CA PRO A 451 -15.53 12.85 7.04
C PRO A 451 -14.30 12.52 6.18
N VAL A 452 -14.49 12.45 4.86
CA VAL A 452 -13.43 12.18 3.90
C VAL A 452 -13.09 13.44 3.10
N PRO A 453 -11.93 14.06 3.33
CA PRO A 453 -11.46 15.13 2.46
C PRO A 453 -10.98 14.53 1.13
N PHE A 454 -11.78 14.66 0.08
CA PHE A 454 -11.35 14.32 -1.27
C PHE A 454 -10.43 15.40 -1.83
N ALA A 455 -9.12 15.24 -1.62
CA ALA A 455 -8.10 16.17 -2.12
C ALA A 455 -8.24 16.43 -3.63
N LEU A 456 -8.56 15.39 -4.40
CA LEU A 456 -8.81 15.52 -5.84
C LEU A 456 -10.05 16.35 -6.17
N LEU A 457 -11.19 16.18 -5.47
CA LEU A 457 -12.36 17.02 -5.73
C LEU A 457 -12.10 18.48 -5.37
N GLN A 458 -11.41 18.74 -4.26
CA GLN A 458 -11.03 20.10 -3.89
C GLN A 458 -10.14 20.72 -4.97
N LEU A 459 -9.19 19.95 -5.52
CA LEU A 459 -8.38 20.39 -6.65
C LEU A 459 -9.23 20.65 -7.90
N ARG A 460 -10.19 19.78 -8.25
CA ARG A 460 -11.09 19.99 -9.39
C ARG A 460 -11.96 21.24 -9.21
N ALA A 461 -12.45 21.50 -8.01
CA ALA A 461 -13.17 22.73 -7.69
C ALA A 461 -12.28 23.97 -7.92
N GLN A 462 -11.04 23.95 -7.44
CA GLN A 462 -10.07 25.04 -7.65
C GLN A 462 -9.71 25.24 -9.13
N GLU A 463 -9.58 24.17 -9.91
CA GLU A 463 -9.40 24.24 -11.36
C GLU A 463 -10.60 24.90 -12.04
N LEU A 464 -11.82 24.45 -11.74
CA LEU A 464 -13.05 25.02 -12.29
C LEU A 464 -13.17 26.52 -12.01
N THR A 465 -12.87 26.94 -10.77
CA THR A 465 -12.88 28.36 -10.40
C THR A 465 -11.84 29.15 -11.20
N ARG A 466 -10.60 28.67 -11.28
CA ARG A 466 -9.53 29.34 -12.06
C ARG A 466 -9.86 29.43 -13.54
N ASP A 467 -10.40 28.37 -14.12
CA ASP A 467 -10.78 28.33 -15.54
C ASP A 467 -11.91 29.32 -15.82
N ARG A 468 -12.88 29.43 -14.90
CA ARG A 468 -13.97 30.41 -14.98
C ARG A 468 -13.45 31.85 -14.91
N GLU A 469 -12.58 32.15 -13.95
CA GLU A 469 -11.95 33.47 -13.81
C GLU A 469 -11.08 33.83 -15.04
N ALA A 470 -10.37 32.86 -15.62
CA ALA A 470 -9.62 33.06 -16.85
C ALA A 470 -10.53 33.36 -18.04
N LEU A 471 -11.64 32.64 -18.17
CA LEU A 471 -12.64 32.85 -19.21
C LEU A 471 -13.32 34.22 -19.09
N GLU A 472 -13.72 34.62 -17.88
CA GLU A 472 -14.34 35.92 -17.61
C GLU A 472 -13.38 37.08 -17.93
N ARG A 473 -12.11 36.96 -17.52
CA ARG A 473 -11.07 37.94 -17.90
C ARG A 473 -10.90 38.03 -19.41
N ARG A 474 -10.75 36.91 -20.11
CA ARG A 474 -10.57 36.89 -21.57
C ARG A 474 -11.80 37.47 -22.29
N ARG A 475 -13.01 37.19 -21.80
CA ARG A 475 -14.25 37.77 -22.33
C ARG A 475 -14.27 39.29 -22.17
N SER A 476 -13.86 39.79 -21.01
CA SER A 476 -13.80 41.24 -20.74
C SER A 476 -12.80 41.96 -21.67
N GLU A 477 -11.64 41.35 -21.92
CA GLU A 477 -10.63 41.85 -22.87
C GLU A 477 -11.20 41.93 -24.29
N LEU A 478 -11.81 40.85 -24.78
CA LEU A 478 -12.39 40.81 -26.12
C LEU A 478 -13.54 41.82 -26.29
N LEU A 479 -14.37 42.02 -25.28
CA LEU A 479 -15.42 43.04 -25.31
C LEU A 479 -14.83 44.46 -25.35
N ALA A 480 -13.74 44.71 -24.63
CA ALA A 480 -13.03 45.99 -24.69
C ALA A 480 -12.36 46.20 -26.07
N GLU A 481 -11.75 45.18 -26.65
CA GLU A 481 -11.19 45.21 -28.01
C GLU A 481 -12.28 45.46 -29.06
N ARG A 482 -13.44 44.78 -28.93
CA ARG A 482 -14.60 45.01 -29.77
C ARG A 482 -15.06 46.46 -29.71
N LYS A 483 -15.17 47.02 -28.50
CA LYS A 483 -15.57 48.41 -28.28
C LYS A 483 -14.60 49.38 -28.98
N LYS A 484 -13.29 49.21 -28.77
CA LYS A 484 -12.26 50.01 -29.45
C LYS A 484 -12.32 49.91 -30.98
N ALA A 485 -12.57 48.71 -31.50
CA ALA A 485 -12.71 48.50 -32.95
C ALA A 485 -13.99 49.13 -33.51
N MET A 486 -15.08 49.18 -32.74
CA MET A 486 -16.31 49.91 -33.11
C MET A 486 -16.12 51.42 -33.11
N GLU A 487 -15.39 51.98 -32.13
CA GLU A 487 -15.06 53.41 -32.08
C GLU A 487 -14.28 53.85 -33.33
N GLY A 488 -13.40 52.99 -33.87
CA GLY A 488 -12.68 53.23 -35.12
C GLY A 488 -13.54 53.20 -36.41
N LEU A 489 -14.81 52.82 -36.33
CA LEU A 489 -15.75 52.81 -37.46
C LEU A 489 -16.64 54.06 -37.54
N VAL A 490 -16.66 54.89 -36.49
CA VAL A 490 -17.47 56.12 -36.47
C VAL A 490 -16.71 57.21 -37.23
N PHE A 491 -17.29 57.70 -38.32
CA PHE A 491 -16.79 58.87 -39.07
C PHE A 491 -17.68 60.07 -38.78
N GLU A 492 -17.10 61.25 -38.60
CA GLU A 492 -17.86 62.50 -38.50
C GLU A 492 -18.39 62.89 -39.89
N GLU A 493 -19.69 63.26 -39.98
CA GLU A 493 -20.31 63.71 -41.23
C GLU A 493 -19.61 64.98 -41.74
N GLY A 494 -18.81 64.83 -42.80
CA GLY A 494 -18.13 65.95 -43.48
C GLY A 494 -16.68 65.69 -43.86
N GLU A 495 -16.03 64.64 -43.35
CA GLU A 495 -14.65 64.31 -43.72
C GLU A 495 -14.59 63.62 -45.09
N THR A 496 -14.03 64.32 -46.10
CA THR A 496 -13.64 63.72 -47.38
C THR A 496 -12.71 62.53 -47.14
N ILE A 497 -13.09 61.36 -47.66
CA ILE A 497 -12.46 60.04 -47.46
C ILE A 497 -10.99 60.07 -47.87
N LEU A 498 -10.07 60.36 -46.94
CA LEU A 498 -8.63 60.16 -47.19
C LEU A 498 -8.34 58.64 -47.23
N PRO A 499 -7.37 58.19 -48.04
CA PRO A 499 -6.94 56.78 -48.10
C PRO A 499 -6.65 56.16 -46.72
N GLU A 500 -6.22 56.98 -45.76
CA GLU A 500 -5.95 56.57 -44.38
C GLU A 500 -7.20 56.13 -43.62
N HIS A 501 -8.35 56.79 -43.84
CA HIS A 501 -9.63 56.41 -43.20
C HIS A 501 -10.12 55.05 -43.72
N LYS A 502 -9.96 54.80 -45.03
CA LYS A 502 -10.30 53.49 -45.62
C LYS A 502 -9.45 52.36 -45.02
N LYS A 503 -8.14 52.60 -44.84
CA LYS A 503 -7.25 51.63 -44.20
C LYS A 503 -7.65 51.36 -42.74
N ARG A 504 -7.92 52.41 -41.94
CA ARG A 504 -8.39 52.28 -40.55
C ARG A 504 -9.73 51.53 -40.45
N PHE A 505 -10.62 51.75 -41.41
CA PHE A 505 -11.90 51.04 -41.51
C PHE A 505 -11.69 49.55 -41.77
N GLU A 506 -10.88 49.19 -42.78
CA GLU A 506 -10.57 47.80 -43.12
C GLU A 506 -9.88 47.07 -41.95
N GLU A 507 -8.93 47.73 -41.27
CA GLU A 507 -8.30 47.21 -40.06
C GLU A 507 -9.30 47.00 -38.92
N SER A 508 -10.21 47.95 -38.70
CA SER A 508 -11.25 47.86 -37.66
C SER A 508 -12.25 46.75 -37.97
N GLN A 509 -12.65 46.57 -39.23
CA GLN A 509 -13.49 45.45 -39.67
C GLN A 509 -12.80 44.09 -39.49
N ALA A 510 -11.52 43.98 -39.87
CA ALA A 510 -10.74 42.76 -39.69
C ALA A 510 -10.62 42.40 -38.19
N ARG A 511 -10.37 43.40 -37.34
CA ARG A 511 -10.36 43.23 -35.87
C ARG A 511 -11.71 42.77 -35.34
N LEU A 512 -12.82 43.37 -35.76
CA LEU A 512 -14.16 42.95 -35.33
C LEU A 512 -14.49 41.52 -35.77
N LYS A 513 -14.11 41.13 -36.99
CA LYS A 513 -14.28 39.76 -37.47
C LYS A 513 -13.50 38.77 -36.59
N LYS A 514 -12.24 39.08 -36.27
CA LYS A 514 -11.42 38.26 -35.38
C LYS A 514 -12.02 38.18 -33.97
N VAL A 515 -12.36 39.31 -33.35
CA VAL A 515 -12.97 39.34 -32.02
C VAL A 515 -14.29 38.57 -31.98
N ARG A 516 -15.09 38.60 -33.05
CA ARG A 516 -16.29 37.78 -33.17
C ARG A 516 -15.96 36.29 -33.18
N GLN A 517 -14.97 35.86 -33.96
CA GLN A 517 -14.52 34.46 -33.98
C GLN A 517 -14.00 34.01 -32.61
N ASP A 518 -13.19 34.85 -31.96
CA ASP A 518 -12.65 34.57 -30.62
C ASP A 518 -13.77 34.49 -29.57
N LEU A 519 -14.82 35.31 -29.67
CA LEU A 519 -16.00 35.24 -28.80
C LEU A 519 -16.83 33.96 -29.04
N GLU A 520 -16.95 33.53 -30.31
CA GLU A 520 -17.61 32.26 -30.66
C GLU A 520 -16.83 31.06 -30.09
N GLU A 521 -15.50 31.11 -30.12
CA GLU A 521 -14.63 30.11 -29.48
C GLU A 521 -14.75 30.12 -27.94
N LEU A 522 -14.73 31.30 -27.31
CA LEU A 522 -14.97 31.42 -25.86
C LEU A 522 -16.32 30.85 -25.45
N THR A 523 -17.36 31.00 -26.28
CA THR A 523 -18.69 30.43 -26.00
C THR A 523 -18.64 28.89 -25.99
N LYS A 524 -17.82 28.27 -26.84
CA LYS A 524 -17.61 26.81 -26.81
C LYS A 524 -16.88 26.37 -25.55
N ILE A 525 -15.84 27.10 -25.13
CA ILE A 525 -15.11 26.83 -23.89
C ILE A 525 -16.03 27.00 -22.67
N GLU A 526 -16.88 28.03 -22.67
CA GLU A 526 -17.88 28.26 -21.61
C GLU A 526 -18.86 27.08 -21.50
N LEU A 527 -19.34 26.56 -22.64
CA LEU A 527 -20.20 25.38 -22.67
C LEU A 527 -19.50 24.13 -22.10
N GLU A 528 -18.25 23.88 -22.48
CA GLU A 528 -17.46 22.76 -21.96
C GLU A 528 -17.22 22.88 -20.45
N LEU A 529 -16.93 24.09 -19.97
CA LEU A 529 -16.73 24.39 -18.55
C LEU A 529 -18.03 24.19 -17.76
N ASN A 530 -19.17 24.57 -18.30
CA ASN A 530 -20.48 24.33 -17.69
C ASN A 530 -20.78 22.82 -17.61
N GLN A 531 -20.54 22.07 -18.69
CA GLN A 531 -20.68 20.60 -18.68
C GLN A 531 -19.74 19.92 -17.68
N ARG A 532 -18.51 20.44 -17.53
CA ARG A 532 -17.56 19.97 -16.51
C ARG A 532 -18.04 20.29 -15.09
N THR A 533 -18.63 21.46 -14.87
CA THR A 533 -19.24 21.87 -13.59
C THR A 533 -20.44 20.98 -13.23
N GLU A 534 -21.31 20.67 -14.19
CA GLU A 534 -22.42 19.74 -13.99
C GLU A 534 -21.93 18.33 -13.62
N ARG A 535 -20.89 17.84 -14.30
CA ARG A 535 -20.24 16.56 -13.95
C ARG A 535 -19.65 16.58 -12.54
N PHE A 536 -19.00 17.67 -12.14
CA PHE A 536 -18.48 17.85 -10.78
C PHE A 536 -19.59 17.71 -9.73
N LEU A 537 -20.67 18.48 -9.88
CA LEU A 537 -21.80 18.47 -8.94
C LEU A 537 -22.50 17.11 -8.90
N LYS A 538 -22.63 16.45 -10.05
CA LYS A 538 -23.16 15.08 -10.13
C LYS A 538 -22.28 14.10 -9.36
N GLN A 539 -20.96 14.17 -9.53
CA GLN A 539 -20.02 13.30 -8.83
C GLN A 539 -20.06 13.54 -7.31
N GLU A 540 -20.08 14.81 -6.89
CA GLU A 540 -20.20 15.18 -5.47
C GLU A 540 -21.51 14.64 -4.87
N GLY A 541 -22.63 14.77 -5.59
CA GLY A 541 -23.92 14.20 -5.20
C GLY A 541 -23.90 12.67 -5.13
N GLN A 542 -23.23 11.99 -6.07
CA GLN A 542 -23.07 10.52 -6.02
C GLN A 542 -22.26 10.07 -4.82
N LEU A 543 -21.20 10.79 -4.47
CA LEU A 543 -20.39 10.47 -3.29
C LEU A 543 -21.15 10.72 -1.99
N ALA A 544 -22.06 11.70 -1.94
CA ALA A 544 -22.92 11.92 -0.78
C ALA A 544 -23.99 10.83 -0.57
N LEU A 545 -24.24 9.97 -1.57
CA LEU A 545 -25.16 8.83 -1.46
C LEU A 545 -24.51 7.56 -0.89
N VAL A 546 -23.18 7.48 -0.96
CA VAL A 546 -22.36 6.39 -0.41
C VAL A 546 -22.14 6.66 1.07
#